data_AF-A0A0G1I3S7-F1
#
_entry.id   AF-A0A0G1I3S7-F1
#
_cell.length_a   1.000
_cell.length_b   1.000
_cell.length_c   1.000
_cell.angle_alpha   90.00
_cell.angle_beta   90.00
_cell.angle_gamma   90.00
#
_symmetry.space_group_name_H-M   'P 1'
#
loop_
_entity.id
_entity.type
_entity.pdbx_description
1 polymer ?
#
loop_
_entity_poly.entity_id
_entity_poly.type
_entity_poly.pdbx_seq_one_letter_code
_entity_poly.pdbx_strand_id
1 'polypeptide(L)'
;MAKNITKAKHRFPLRQIRRIPKFLRRSWPILTLITLTILIAFLNYEPGTFLLGWDNLSSELGPAINLKRALFSVWQEYQSLGLLGGMAHAADLPRVFLIYLFSLLPGLPFSSIRYLFIFLPLILGPLGVYLFLSQRLFKTHLDSRTVQYASFLGGLFYLLNLATLQTFFTPFESFTYFYGAFPWLLFFVTGYLETPSWRSLIAIFIVSFISSPAFYVETLFVVFCLSLIPIFSEVFFSPKKKINSLKKISQSILSVLIPSLFWLLPVVFFVFTNAHVGEQAKINLISSPETYFRNLQFGNLLDIALLKGYFFNFVDLSELGRFDYLLSVWRSHLTIPVITPIGYLLFVFVLVGLYYSITKKFFWTKSLIGILLICLFFLLGGGLLINSGLPLVGELFRSPFTKFSTPLSFTFACFFAIGTVFVLDLFTYLHSRLTYPLTLFSVAFTLIIFMSPVFSGHLFSANMRLILPSEYLDLFNYLKSQDPSTRIANFPQYTFWGWNRSLVRRRRLPRFRLSLVRDSPTHPRPRL
;
A
#
# COMPACT_ATOMS: atom_id res chain seq x y z
N MET A 1 -44.01 -43.82 47.82
CA MET A 1 -42.93 -43.98 46.81
C MET A 1 -43.51 -43.63 45.44
N ALA A 2 -43.45 -42.37 45.02
CA ALA A 2 -43.95 -41.93 43.71
C ALA A 2 -42.90 -40.99 43.08
N LYS A 3 -42.37 -41.40 41.93
CA LYS A 3 -41.31 -40.72 41.17
C LYS A 3 -41.86 -39.42 40.55
N ASN A 4 -41.31 -38.28 40.97
CA ASN A 4 -41.41 -37.02 40.23
C ASN A 4 -40.46 -37.08 39.01
N ILE A 5 -41.03 -37.27 37.82
CA ILE A 5 -40.32 -37.05 36.56
C ILE A 5 -40.41 -35.55 36.24
N THR A 6 -39.33 -34.83 36.51
CA THR A 6 -39.13 -33.45 36.07
C THR A 6 -38.94 -33.42 34.55
N LYS A 7 -39.93 -32.87 33.82
CA LYS A 7 -39.77 -32.52 32.40
C LYS A 7 -38.68 -31.46 32.27
N ALA A 8 -37.50 -31.87 31.79
CA ALA A 8 -36.46 -30.96 31.34
C ALA A 8 -37.00 -30.08 30.20
N LYS A 9 -37.22 -28.79 30.48
CA LYS A 9 -37.48 -27.78 29.44
C LYS A 9 -36.19 -27.57 28.63
N HIS A 10 -36.01 -28.34 27.57
CA HIS A 10 -35.09 -27.96 26.49
C HIS A 10 -35.61 -26.68 25.82
N ARG A 11 -35.22 -25.51 26.33
CA ARG A 11 -35.35 -24.23 25.62
C ARG A 11 -34.30 -24.22 24.51
N PHE A 12 -34.67 -24.71 23.33
CA PHE A 12 -33.91 -24.49 22.09
C PHE A 12 -33.63 -22.98 21.90
N PRO A 13 -32.44 -22.56 21.44
CA PRO A 13 -32.02 -21.16 21.40
C PRO A 13 -32.59 -20.39 20.19
N LEU A 14 -33.92 -20.44 19.99
CA LEU A 14 -34.61 -19.79 18.87
C LEU A 14 -34.50 -18.25 18.87
N ARG A 15 -34.17 -17.62 20.02
CA ARG A 15 -33.99 -16.16 20.12
C ARG A 15 -32.73 -15.65 19.40
N GLN A 16 -31.67 -16.47 19.33
CA GLN A 16 -30.44 -16.08 18.63
C GLN A 16 -30.61 -16.20 17.12
N ILE A 17 -31.33 -17.22 16.64
CA ILE A 17 -31.64 -17.44 15.22
C ILE A 17 -32.43 -16.27 14.63
N ARG A 18 -33.37 -15.68 15.37
CA ARG A 18 -34.12 -14.48 14.92
C ARG A 18 -33.28 -13.20 14.77
N ARG A 19 -32.07 -13.14 15.36
CA ARG A 19 -31.16 -11.99 15.25
C ARG A 19 -30.24 -12.07 14.03
N ILE A 20 -30.06 -13.27 13.46
CA ILE A 20 -29.18 -13.52 12.30
C ILE A 20 -29.61 -12.69 11.07
N PRO A 21 -30.90 -12.62 10.67
CA PRO A 21 -31.31 -11.82 9.52
C PRO A 21 -31.05 -10.31 9.69
N LYS A 22 -31.21 -9.80 10.92
CA LYS A 22 -30.99 -8.37 11.23
C LYS A 22 -29.49 -8.03 11.26
N PHE A 23 -28.66 -8.94 11.76
CA PHE A 23 -27.21 -8.78 11.74
C PHE A 23 -26.65 -8.82 10.31
N LEU A 24 -27.08 -9.78 9.50
CA LEU A 24 -26.67 -9.89 8.09
C LEU A 24 -27.10 -8.65 7.29
N ARG A 25 -28.34 -8.17 7.46
CA ARG A 25 -28.81 -6.95 6.79
C ARG A 25 -28.02 -5.70 7.15
N ARG A 26 -27.42 -5.62 8.35
CA ARG A 26 -26.61 -4.47 8.76
C ARG A 26 -25.14 -4.59 8.33
N SER A 27 -24.63 -5.81 8.25
CA SER A 27 -23.20 -6.08 8.08
C SER A 27 -22.83 -6.56 6.67
N TRP A 28 -23.81 -6.69 5.76
CA TRP A 28 -23.56 -7.14 4.39
C TRP A 28 -22.45 -6.36 3.68
N PRO A 29 -22.29 -5.02 3.80
CA PRO A 29 -21.23 -4.31 3.09
C PRO A 29 -19.85 -4.77 3.51
N ILE A 30 -19.65 -4.91 4.83
CA ILE A 30 -18.38 -5.33 5.42
C ILE A 30 -18.08 -6.78 5.01
N LEU A 31 -19.08 -7.66 5.14
CA LEU A 31 -18.93 -9.07 4.76
C LEU A 31 -18.59 -9.21 3.27
N THR A 32 -19.30 -8.49 2.39
CA THR A 32 -19.03 -8.52 0.94
C THR A 32 -17.66 -7.97 0.59
N LEU A 33 -17.21 -6.86 1.20
CA LEU A 33 -15.86 -6.34 0.99
C LEU A 33 -14.78 -7.34 1.44
N ILE A 34 -14.97 -7.98 2.60
CA ILE A 34 -14.05 -9.04 3.08
C ILE A 34 -14.04 -10.22 2.12
N THR A 35 -15.20 -10.73 1.72
CA THR A 35 -15.28 -11.87 0.81
C THR A 35 -14.64 -11.55 -0.55
N LEU A 36 -14.88 -10.35 -1.09
CA LEU A 36 -14.30 -9.93 -2.37
C LEU A 36 -12.78 -9.78 -2.29
N THR A 37 -12.27 -9.16 -1.22
CA THR A 37 -10.81 -9.03 -1.02
C THR A 37 -10.14 -10.38 -0.78
N ILE A 38 -10.76 -11.30 -0.04
CA ILE A 38 -10.29 -12.69 0.11
C ILE A 38 -10.30 -13.42 -1.24
N LEU A 39 -11.34 -13.24 -2.05
CA LEU A 39 -11.40 -13.82 -3.39
C LEU A 39 -10.25 -13.30 -4.26
N ILE A 40 -10.01 -11.98 -4.27
CA ILE A 40 -8.89 -11.38 -5.00
C ILE A 40 -7.56 -11.93 -4.49
N ALA A 41 -7.38 -12.01 -3.17
CA ALA A 41 -6.18 -12.57 -2.56
C ALA A 41 -5.96 -14.03 -2.99
N PHE A 42 -7.00 -14.85 -2.96
CA PHE A 42 -6.96 -16.24 -3.41
C PHE A 42 -6.58 -16.37 -4.88
N LEU A 43 -7.18 -15.56 -5.77
CA LEU A 43 -6.90 -15.57 -7.21
C LEU A 43 -5.49 -15.08 -7.56
N ASN A 44 -4.83 -14.36 -6.66
CA ASN A 44 -3.48 -13.82 -6.85
C ASN A 44 -2.41 -14.55 -6.01
N TYR A 45 -2.79 -15.57 -5.27
CA TYR A 45 -1.87 -16.41 -4.50
C TYR A 45 -1.36 -17.56 -5.36
N GLU A 46 -0.04 -17.76 -5.39
CA GLU A 46 0.59 -18.88 -6.08
C GLU A 46 1.33 -19.78 -5.07
N PRO A 47 0.77 -20.97 -4.74
CA PRO A 47 1.35 -21.87 -3.76
C PRO A 47 2.80 -22.26 -4.08
N GLY A 48 3.66 -22.31 -3.07
CA GLY A 48 5.06 -22.73 -3.22
C GLY A 48 5.99 -21.64 -3.75
N THR A 49 5.47 -20.49 -4.14
CA THR A 49 6.28 -19.32 -4.51
C THR A 49 6.41 -18.36 -3.34
N PHE A 50 7.45 -17.54 -3.35
CA PHE A 50 7.55 -16.36 -2.51
C PHE A 50 7.22 -15.14 -3.35
N LEU A 51 6.52 -14.16 -2.76
CA LEU A 51 6.54 -12.81 -3.29
C LEU A 51 7.94 -12.26 -3.09
N LEU A 52 8.78 -12.23 -4.10
CA LEU A 52 10.15 -11.72 -4.08
C LEU A 52 10.48 -11.00 -5.38
N GLY A 53 11.26 -9.94 -5.28
CA GLY A 53 11.64 -9.10 -6.42
C GLY A 53 11.29 -7.63 -6.18
N TRP A 54 11.92 -6.76 -6.96
CA TRP A 54 11.89 -5.29 -6.74
C TRP A 54 12.23 -4.94 -5.28
N ASP A 55 11.82 -3.78 -4.79
CA ASP A 55 11.99 -3.40 -3.37
C ASP A 55 11.14 -4.28 -2.46
N ASN A 56 11.78 -4.82 -1.43
CA ASN A 56 11.12 -5.59 -0.38
C ASN A 56 11.98 -5.71 0.87
N LEU A 57 11.32 -6.00 2.00
CA LEU A 57 12.02 -6.23 3.27
C LEU A 57 12.32 -7.70 3.52
N SER A 58 11.52 -8.62 2.94
CA SER A 58 11.69 -10.08 3.04
C SER A 58 11.96 -10.59 4.47
N SER A 59 11.32 -9.95 5.46
CA SER A 59 11.56 -10.20 6.88
C SER A 59 11.25 -11.64 7.30
N GLU A 60 10.36 -12.29 6.54
CA GLU A 60 10.05 -13.71 6.68
C GLU A 60 11.29 -14.57 6.56
N LEU A 61 12.25 -14.29 5.67
CA LEU A 61 13.43 -15.16 5.42
C LEU A 61 14.31 -15.40 6.67
N GLY A 62 14.20 -14.55 7.68
CA GLY A 62 14.87 -14.71 8.97
C GLY A 62 14.16 -13.93 10.07
N PRO A 63 13.03 -14.42 10.62
CA PRO A 63 12.17 -13.61 11.48
C PRO A 63 12.86 -13.16 12.77
N ALA A 64 13.62 -14.06 13.40
CA ALA A 64 14.33 -13.76 14.65
C ALA A 64 15.44 -12.71 14.46
N ILE A 65 16.23 -12.82 13.38
CA ILE A 65 17.31 -11.87 13.10
C ILE A 65 16.74 -10.51 12.69
N ASN A 66 15.65 -10.47 11.92
CA ASN A 66 14.98 -9.23 11.56
C ASN A 66 14.34 -8.56 12.77
N LEU A 67 13.79 -9.32 13.72
CA LEU A 67 13.26 -8.75 14.97
C LEU A 67 14.37 -8.08 15.78
N LYS A 68 15.53 -8.73 15.91
CA LYS A 68 16.71 -8.13 16.55
C LYS A 68 17.15 -6.85 15.84
N ARG A 69 17.21 -6.87 14.50
CA ARG A 69 17.60 -5.70 13.68
C ARG A 69 16.61 -4.54 13.81
N ALA A 70 15.30 -4.81 13.90
CA ALA A 70 14.29 -3.78 14.10
C ALA A 70 14.41 -3.11 15.49
N LEU A 71 14.73 -3.89 16.53
CA LEU A 71 14.97 -3.38 17.89
C LEU A 71 16.24 -2.54 17.98
N PHE A 72 17.33 -2.97 17.33
CA PHE A 72 18.63 -2.29 17.33
C PHE A 72 18.91 -1.62 15.98
N SER A 73 17.96 -0.82 15.52
CA SER A 73 17.90 -0.34 14.13
C SER A 73 18.71 0.92 13.82
N VAL A 74 19.27 1.60 14.82
CA VAL A 74 20.07 2.82 14.59
C VAL A 74 21.31 2.49 13.74
N TRP A 75 21.99 1.38 14.05
CA TRP A 75 23.17 0.93 13.33
C TRP A 75 22.86 -0.31 12.50
N GLN A 76 23.07 -0.24 11.18
CA GLN A 76 22.79 -1.33 10.25
C GLN A 76 24.09 -2.09 9.95
N GLU A 77 24.56 -2.91 10.91
CA GLU A 77 25.83 -3.64 10.79
C GLU A 77 25.92 -4.55 9.55
N TYR A 78 24.78 -5.13 9.16
CA TYR A 78 24.67 -6.07 8.04
C TYR A 78 24.69 -5.40 6.65
N GLN A 79 24.58 -4.07 6.58
CA GLN A 79 24.60 -3.35 5.31
C GLN A 79 26.03 -2.90 4.98
N SER A 80 26.66 -3.56 4.00
CA SER A 80 28.03 -3.27 3.55
C SER A 80 29.05 -3.35 4.71
N LEU A 81 29.75 -2.25 5.01
CA LEU A 81 30.70 -2.14 6.13
C LEU A 81 30.04 -1.72 7.45
N GLY A 82 28.72 -1.62 7.48
CA GLY A 82 27.97 -0.99 8.55
C GLY A 82 27.73 0.48 8.25
N LEU A 83 26.50 0.94 8.48
CA LEU A 83 26.12 2.34 8.29
C LEU A 83 25.06 2.77 9.30
N LEU A 84 25.04 4.07 9.58
CA LEU A 84 23.94 4.69 10.32
C LEU A 84 22.68 4.61 9.45
N GLY A 85 21.60 4.03 9.97
CA GLY A 85 20.38 3.80 9.22
C GLY A 85 19.74 5.11 8.76
N GLY A 86 19.72 5.34 7.44
CA GLY A 86 19.05 6.49 6.83
C GLY A 86 17.54 6.30 6.63
N MET A 87 17.12 5.04 6.49
CA MET A 87 15.70 4.66 6.43
C MET A 87 15.16 4.40 7.84
N ALA A 88 13.85 4.49 8.02
CA ALA A 88 13.19 4.19 9.28
C ALA A 88 13.09 2.67 9.57
N HIS A 89 14.22 1.97 9.68
CA HIS A 89 14.28 0.52 9.87
C HIS A 89 13.48 0.02 11.07
N ALA A 90 13.47 0.77 12.18
CA ALA A 90 12.65 0.43 13.35
C ALA A 90 11.15 0.42 13.03
N ALA A 91 10.67 1.22 12.10
CA ALA A 91 9.24 1.38 11.84
C ALA A 91 8.55 0.07 11.44
N ASP A 92 9.29 -0.89 10.90
CA ASP A 92 8.76 -2.22 10.55
C ASP A 92 8.55 -3.16 11.76
N LEU A 93 8.96 -2.74 12.97
CA LEU A 93 8.91 -3.55 14.19
C LEU A 93 7.57 -4.23 14.44
N PRO A 94 6.38 -3.58 14.33
CA PRO A 94 5.12 -4.26 14.57
C PRO A 94 4.87 -5.40 13.60
N ARG A 95 5.23 -5.24 12.32
CA ARG A 95 5.06 -6.28 11.31
C ARG A 95 6.04 -7.42 11.54
N VAL A 96 7.31 -7.10 11.78
CA VAL A 96 8.34 -8.13 12.03
C VAL A 96 8.03 -8.93 13.29
N PHE A 97 7.51 -8.29 14.34
CA PHE A 97 7.05 -8.97 15.53
C PHE A 97 5.92 -9.97 15.23
N LEU A 98 4.92 -9.56 14.44
CA LEU A 98 3.87 -10.47 14.00
C LEU A 98 4.40 -11.59 13.10
N ILE A 99 5.31 -11.30 12.16
CA ILE A 99 5.97 -12.31 11.33
C ILE A 99 6.70 -13.34 12.19
N TYR A 100 7.43 -12.89 13.21
CA TYR A 100 8.09 -13.77 14.16
C TYR A 100 7.09 -14.69 14.85
N LEU A 101 5.99 -14.17 15.39
CA LEU A 101 4.95 -14.99 16.02
C LEU A 101 4.31 -16.00 15.04
N PHE A 102 4.00 -15.58 13.81
CA PHE A 102 3.45 -16.45 12.79
C PHE A 102 4.43 -17.53 12.33
N SER A 103 5.73 -17.24 12.32
CA SER A 103 6.77 -18.22 12.00
C SER A 103 6.88 -19.36 13.02
N LEU A 104 6.34 -19.18 14.23
CA LEU A 104 6.28 -20.22 15.26
C LEU A 104 5.07 -21.16 15.10
N LEU A 105 4.12 -20.83 14.23
CA LEU A 105 2.92 -21.65 14.04
C LEU A 105 3.25 -22.93 13.23
N PRO A 106 3.00 -24.13 13.79
CA PRO A 106 3.27 -25.37 13.09
C PRO A 106 2.37 -25.51 11.85
N GLY A 107 2.96 -25.93 10.73
CA GLY A 107 2.23 -26.21 9.49
C GLY A 107 1.98 -25.01 8.58
N LEU A 108 2.35 -23.78 8.97
CA LEU A 108 2.28 -22.61 8.08
C LEU A 108 3.47 -22.62 7.11
N PRO A 109 3.26 -22.71 5.78
CA PRO A 109 4.36 -22.66 4.83
C PRO A 109 5.04 -21.30 4.88
N PHE A 110 6.37 -21.31 4.98
CA PHE A 110 7.17 -20.10 5.07
C PHE A 110 6.95 -19.12 3.90
N SER A 111 6.78 -19.67 2.71
CA SER A 111 6.47 -18.95 1.47
C SER A 111 5.15 -18.19 1.51
N SER A 112 4.20 -18.62 2.35
CA SER A 112 2.88 -17.97 2.48
C SER A 112 2.88 -16.76 3.42
N ILE A 113 3.91 -16.58 4.26
CA ILE A 113 3.92 -15.54 5.30
C ILE A 113 3.87 -14.15 4.65
N ARG A 114 4.72 -13.87 3.65
CA ARG A 114 4.71 -12.55 3.00
C ARG A 114 3.39 -12.27 2.28
N TYR A 115 2.80 -13.26 1.61
CA TYR A 115 1.46 -13.13 1.01
C TYR A 115 0.43 -12.69 2.06
N LEU A 116 0.40 -13.34 3.22
CA LEU A 116 -0.53 -13.00 4.31
C LEU A 116 -0.38 -11.54 4.77
N PHE A 117 0.86 -11.07 4.95
CA PHE A 117 1.13 -9.70 5.38
C PHE A 117 0.94 -8.64 4.28
N ILE A 118 0.91 -9.02 3.00
CA ILE A 118 0.49 -8.14 1.89
C ILE A 118 -1.03 -8.14 1.72
N PHE A 119 -1.72 -9.26 1.92
CA PHE A 119 -3.18 -9.33 1.81
C PHE A 119 -3.89 -8.64 2.98
N LEU A 120 -3.30 -8.61 4.17
CA LEU A 120 -3.88 -7.91 5.31
C LEU A 120 -4.21 -6.43 5.02
N PRO A 121 -3.28 -5.57 4.54
CA PRO A 121 -3.62 -4.20 4.17
C PRO A 121 -4.60 -4.11 2.99
N LEU A 122 -4.59 -5.06 2.05
CA LEU A 122 -5.56 -5.12 0.95
C LEU A 122 -7.00 -5.27 1.47
N ILE A 123 -7.19 -6.01 2.58
CA ILE A 123 -8.49 -6.15 3.25
C ILE A 123 -8.82 -4.90 4.08
N LEU A 124 -7.85 -4.40 4.85
CA LEU A 124 -8.07 -3.29 5.79
C LEU A 124 -8.39 -1.96 5.08
N GLY A 125 -7.78 -1.68 3.93
CA GLY A 125 -8.00 -0.45 3.17
C GLY A 125 -9.48 -0.15 2.87
N PRO A 126 -10.18 -0.98 2.07
CA PRO A 126 -11.59 -0.75 1.72
C PRO A 126 -12.53 -0.76 2.93
N LEU A 127 -12.21 -1.54 3.97
CA LEU A 127 -12.97 -1.51 5.23
C LEU A 127 -12.82 -0.19 5.98
N GLY A 128 -11.60 0.35 6.06
CA GLY A 128 -11.34 1.65 6.66
C GLY A 128 -12.07 2.77 5.92
N VAL A 129 -12.09 2.71 4.58
CA VAL A 129 -12.88 3.64 3.75
C VAL A 129 -14.37 3.52 4.06
N TYR A 130 -14.93 2.30 4.04
CA TYR A 130 -16.35 2.08 4.36
C TYR A 130 -16.73 2.67 5.73
N LEU A 131 -15.90 2.46 6.76
CA LEU A 131 -16.17 2.96 8.10
C LEU A 131 -16.02 4.47 8.21
N PHE A 132 -15.03 5.06 7.53
CA PHE A 132 -14.89 6.51 7.42
C PHE A 132 -16.14 7.13 6.77
N LEU A 133 -16.58 6.59 5.64
CA LEU A 133 -17.74 7.10 4.90
C LEU A 133 -19.01 6.98 5.75
N SER A 134 -19.27 5.80 6.30
CA SER A 134 -20.53 5.51 6.99
C SER A 134 -20.68 6.20 8.34
N GLN A 135 -19.58 6.43 9.06
CA GLN A 135 -19.63 6.94 10.44
C GLN A 135 -19.12 8.38 10.59
N ARG A 136 -18.33 8.89 9.64
CA ARG A 136 -17.77 10.26 9.66
C ARG A 136 -18.42 11.13 8.59
N LEU A 137 -18.23 10.78 7.32
CA LEU A 137 -18.66 11.62 6.19
C LEU A 137 -20.19 11.76 6.09
N PHE A 138 -20.92 10.64 6.06
CA PHE A 138 -22.37 10.62 5.87
C PHE A 138 -23.19 10.71 7.17
N LYS A 139 -22.52 10.97 8.29
CA LYS A 139 -23.13 11.04 9.61
C LYS A 139 -24.35 11.97 9.58
N THR A 140 -25.52 11.48 10.00
CA THR A 140 -26.78 12.26 10.12
C THR A 140 -27.36 12.92 8.86
N HIS A 141 -26.72 12.77 7.69
CA HIS A 141 -27.20 13.40 6.45
C HIS A 141 -28.14 12.52 5.63
N LEU A 142 -28.02 11.20 5.75
CA LEU A 142 -28.66 10.23 4.86
C LEU A 142 -29.33 9.12 5.67
N ASP A 143 -30.33 8.47 5.08
CA ASP A 143 -30.95 7.29 5.67
C ASP A 143 -29.96 6.11 5.69
N SER A 144 -30.19 5.17 6.61
CA SER A 144 -29.27 4.05 6.84
C SER A 144 -29.00 3.19 5.60
N ARG A 145 -29.94 3.09 4.65
CA ARG A 145 -29.78 2.28 3.44
C ARG A 145 -28.86 3.01 2.47
N THR A 146 -29.10 4.29 2.20
CA THR A 146 -28.23 5.10 1.34
C THR A 146 -26.80 5.15 1.85
N VAL A 147 -26.61 5.32 3.18
CA VAL A 147 -25.28 5.26 3.80
C VAL A 147 -24.57 3.93 3.51
N GLN A 148 -25.25 2.80 3.71
CA GLN A 148 -24.66 1.48 3.47
C GLN A 148 -24.23 1.28 2.02
N TYR A 149 -25.10 1.63 1.06
CA TYR A 149 -24.82 1.44 -0.37
C TYR A 149 -23.72 2.37 -0.87
N ALA A 150 -23.78 3.67 -0.55
CA ALA A 150 -22.76 4.63 -0.97
C ALA A 150 -21.40 4.33 -0.32
N SER A 151 -21.39 3.96 0.96
CA SER A 151 -20.16 3.61 1.67
C SER A 151 -19.56 2.29 1.14
N PHE A 152 -20.40 1.32 0.77
CA PHE A 152 -19.96 0.08 0.11
C PHE A 152 -19.29 0.39 -1.22
N LEU A 153 -19.96 1.17 -2.08
CA LEU A 153 -19.44 1.53 -3.40
C LEU A 153 -18.14 2.37 -3.31
N GLY A 154 -18.01 3.25 -2.30
CA GLY A 154 -16.76 3.95 -2.02
C GLY A 154 -15.63 3.02 -1.61
N GLY A 155 -15.89 2.07 -0.70
CA GLY A 155 -14.92 1.03 -0.34
C GLY A 155 -14.54 0.15 -1.54
N LEU A 156 -15.51 -0.21 -2.38
CA LEU A 156 -15.28 -0.99 -3.59
C LEU A 156 -14.45 -0.22 -4.63
N PHE A 157 -14.70 1.07 -4.83
CA PHE A 157 -13.87 1.93 -5.67
C PHE A 157 -12.43 2.01 -5.16
N TYR A 158 -12.23 2.14 -3.84
CA TYR A 158 -10.89 2.16 -3.24
C TYR A 158 -10.13 0.84 -3.43
N LEU A 159 -10.83 -0.29 -3.47
CA LEU A 159 -10.25 -1.58 -3.81
C LEU A 159 -9.95 -1.72 -5.31
N LEU A 160 -10.88 -1.26 -6.15
CA LEU A 160 -10.87 -1.46 -7.60
C LEU A 160 -10.54 -0.15 -8.34
N ASN A 161 -9.29 0.31 -8.22
CA ASN A 161 -8.76 1.40 -9.03
C ASN A 161 -7.27 1.21 -9.39
N LEU A 162 -6.76 1.99 -10.34
CA LEU A 162 -5.40 1.84 -10.85
C LEU A 162 -4.30 2.26 -9.84
N ALA A 163 -4.58 3.10 -8.85
CA ALA A 163 -3.60 3.38 -7.78
C ALA A 163 -3.40 2.16 -6.87
N THR A 164 -4.49 1.46 -6.53
CA THR A 164 -4.43 0.20 -5.77
C THR A 164 -3.67 -0.85 -6.55
N LEU A 165 -3.95 -1.02 -7.84
CA LEU A 165 -3.16 -1.88 -8.73
C LEU A 165 -1.67 -1.55 -8.63
N GLN A 166 -1.27 -0.31 -8.90
CA GLN A 166 0.16 0.06 -8.88
C GLN A 166 0.82 -0.15 -7.51
N THR A 167 0.08 0.03 -6.41
CA THR A 167 0.57 -0.24 -5.04
C THR A 167 0.88 -1.71 -4.82
N PHE A 168 0.08 -2.61 -5.38
CA PHE A 168 0.19 -4.05 -5.15
C PHE A 168 0.97 -4.79 -6.25
N PHE A 169 1.15 -4.21 -7.44
CA PHE A 169 1.78 -4.89 -8.57
C PHE A 169 3.23 -5.32 -8.31
N THR A 170 4.01 -4.43 -7.68
CA THR A 170 5.35 -4.69 -7.16
C THR A 170 5.31 -4.39 -5.66
N PRO A 171 4.81 -5.32 -4.84
CA PRO A 171 4.36 -5.01 -3.49
C PRO A 171 5.55 -4.77 -2.56
N PHE A 172 5.72 -3.51 -2.17
CA PHE A 172 6.64 -3.08 -1.13
C PHE A 172 5.86 -2.69 0.14
N GLU A 173 6.28 -3.21 1.29
CA GLU A 173 5.51 -3.20 2.52
C GLU A 173 5.12 -1.81 2.99
N SER A 174 5.98 -0.81 2.81
CA SER A 174 5.66 0.57 3.18
C SER A 174 4.42 1.10 2.46
N PHE A 175 4.31 0.87 1.16
CA PHE A 175 3.20 1.38 0.36
C PHE A 175 1.92 0.58 0.59
N THR A 176 2.01 -0.75 0.72
CA THR A 176 0.83 -1.57 0.99
C THR A 176 0.28 -1.29 2.39
N TYR A 177 1.14 -1.16 3.41
CA TYR A 177 0.68 -0.76 4.75
C TYR A 177 0.13 0.66 4.77
N PHE A 178 0.71 1.60 4.02
CA PHE A 178 0.15 2.95 3.94
C PHE A 178 -1.26 2.94 3.32
N TYR A 179 -1.47 2.17 2.24
CA TYR A 179 -2.79 1.93 1.67
C TYR A 179 -3.78 1.38 2.71
N GLY A 180 -3.39 0.33 3.44
CA GLY A 180 -4.25 -0.29 4.44
C GLY A 180 -4.54 0.62 5.64
N ALA A 181 -3.56 1.42 6.08
CA ALA A 181 -3.62 2.22 7.30
C ALA A 181 -4.27 3.60 7.12
N PHE A 182 -4.07 4.25 5.98
CA PHE A 182 -4.43 5.66 5.78
C PHE A 182 -5.92 5.95 6.11
N PRO A 183 -6.91 5.18 5.63
CA PRO A 183 -8.31 5.42 5.96
C PRO A 183 -8.61 5.26 7.46
N TRP A 184 -7.94 4.34 8.15
CA TRP A 184 -8.13 4.10 9.58
C TRP A 184 -7.54 5.22 10.44
N LEU A 185 -6.33 5.68 10.09
CA LEU A 185 -5.70 6.82 10.76
C LEU A 185 -6.61 8.04 10.70
N LEU A 186 -7.16 8.35 9.51
CA LEU A 186 -8.13 9.44 9.36
C LEU A 186 -9.41 9.19 10.16
N PHE A 187 -9.97 7.98 10.11
CA PHE A 187 -11.18 7.60 10.84
C PHE A 187 -11.08 7.80 12.36
N PHE A 188 -9.96 7.41 12.97
CA PHE A 188 -9.75 7.55 14.41
C PHE A 188 -9.43 8.99 14.81
N VAL A 189 -8.60 9.69 14.02
CA VAL A 189 -8.31 11.11 14.25
C VAL A 189 -9.58 11.95 14.17
N THR A 190 -10.36 11.87 13.09
CA THR A 190 -11.61 12.63 12.98
C THR A 190 -12.63 12.21 14.03
N GLY A 191 -12.67 10.93 14.42
CA GLY A 191 -13.52 10.43 15.49
C GLY A 191 -13.22 11.04 16.87
N TYR A 192 -11.96 11.22 17.21
CA TYR A 192 -11.57 11.92 18.43
C TYR A 192 -11.90 13.43 18.34
N LEU A 193 -11.66 14.07 17.18
CA LEU A 193 -11.95 15.51 17.01
C LEU A 193 -13.45 15.81 17.17
N GLU A 194 -14.32 14.94 16.65
CA GLU A 194 -15.78 15.00 16.82
C GLU A 194 -16.20 14.72 18.26
N THR A 195 -15.77 13.57 18.80
CA THR A 195 -16.16 13.06 20.12
C THR A 195 -14.92 12.71 20.93
N PRO A 196 -14.31 13.69 21.62
CA PRO A 196 -13.09 13.47 22.37
C PRO A 196 -13.33 12.49 23.51
N SER A 197 -12.50 11.44 23.57
CA SER A 197 -12.46 10.52 24.69
C SER A 197 -11.06 9.95 24.83
N TRP A 198 -10.67 9.58 26.05
CA TRP A 198 -9.37 8.92 26.29
C TRP A 198 -9.25 7.60 25.53
N ARG A 199 -10.37 6.87 25.36
CA ARG A 199 -10.43 5.64 24.56
C ARG A 199 -10.10 5.91 23.09
N SER A 200 -10.58 7.04 22.54
CA SER A 200 -10.26 7.45 21.18
C SER A 200 -8.79 7.84 21.03
N LEU A 201 -8.18 8.48 22.03
CA LEU A 201 -6.72 8.77 22.03
C LEU A 201 -5.88 7.49 22.07
N ILE A 202 -6.27 6.50 22.89
CA ILE A 202 -5.62 5.19 22.88
C ILE A 202 -5.80 4.48 21.55
N ALA A 203 -6.99 4.58 20.93
CA ALA A 203 -7.20 4.01 19.61
C ALA A 203 -6.28 4.64 18.56
N ILE A 204 -6.11 5.97 18.56
CA ILE A 204 -5.14 6.66 17.69
C ILE A 204 -3.72 6.17 17.98
N PHE A 205 -3.34 6.04 19.25
CA PHE A 205 -2.02 5.55 19.65
C PHE A 205 -1.74 4.15 19.09
N ILE A 206 -2.65 3.20 19.33
CA ILE A 206 -2.52 1.81 18.89
C ILE A 206 -2.47 1.72 17.36
N VAL A 207 -3.37 2.43 16.68
CA VAL A 207 -3.43 2.39 15.21
C VAL A 207 -2.19 3.04 14.61
N SER A 208 -1.69 4.14 15.19
CA SER A 208 -0.45 4.77 14.73
C SER A 208 0.76 3.84 14.91
N PHE A 209 0.83 3.13 16.04
CA PHE A 209 1.88 2.13 16.28
C PHE A 209 1.80 0.98 15.26
N ILE A 210 0.64 0.35 15.10
CA ILE A 210 0.45 -0.78 14.16
C ILE A 210 0.68 -0.35 12.71
N SER A 211 0.41 0.92 12.38
CA SER A 211 0.62 1.48 11.04
C SER A 211 2.08 1.84 10.75
N SER A 212 2.97 1.80 11.74
CA SER A 212 4.37 2.21 11.54
C SER A 212 5.14 1.50 10.42
N PRO A 213 4.85 0.24 10.00
CA PRO A 213 5.49 -0.35 8.82
C PRO A 213 5.28 0.48 7.54
N ALA A 214 4.19 1.25 7.46
CA ALA A 214 3.94 2.20 6.38
C ALA A 214 5.02 3.30 6.28
N PHE A 215 5.71 3.58 7.40
CA PHE A 215 6.64 4.67 7.54
C PHE A 215 8.10 4.22 7.55
N TYR A 216 8.38 2.96 7.19
CA TYR A 216 9.76 2.54 6.85
C TYR A 216 10.35 3.46 5.76
N VAL A 217 9.50 3.87 4.81
CA VAL A 217 9.73 5.06 3.97
C VAL A 217 9.17 6.27 4.70
N GLU A 218 10.02 7.02 5.42
CA GLU A 218 9.62 8.10 6.32
C GLU A 218 8.84 9.24 5.64
N THR A 219 9.04 9.44 4.34
CA THR A 219 8.29 10.43 3.56
C THR A 219 6.79 10.17 3.50
N LEU A 220 6.34 8.92 3.66
CA LEU A 220 4.92 8.59 3.77
C LEU A 220 4.31 9.13 5.07
N PHE A 221 5.09 9.21 6.15
CA PHE A 221 4.67 9.88 7.38
C PHE A 221 4.49 11.39 7.17
N VAL A 222 5.39 12.00 6.39
CA VAL A 222 5.26 13.42 6.00
C VAL A 222 3.98 13.63 5.18
N VAL A 223 3.68 12.78 4.20
CA VAL A 223 2.43 12.85 3.43
C VAL A 223 1.19 12.66 4.30
N PHE A 224 1.25 11.75 5.28
CA PHE A 224 0.18 11.61 6.26
C PHE A 224 -0.02 12.91 7.07
N CYS A 225 1.05 13.50 7.60
CA CYS A 225 1.00 14.78 8.29
C CYS A 225 0.44 15.90 7.42
N LEU A 226 0.85 15.99 6.15
CA LEU A 226 0.29 16.95 5.18
C LEU A 226 -1.23 16.74 5.00
N SER A 227 -1.69 15.49 4.99
CA SER A 227 -3.11 15.15 4.89
C SER A 227 -3.91 15.53 6.14
N LEU A 228 -3.27 15.63 7.31
CA LEU A 228 -3.91 16.09 8.55
C LEU A 228 -4.07 17.61 8.62
N ILE A 229 -3.27 18.39 7.88
CA ILE A 229 -3.33 19.86 7.91
C ILE A 229 -4.75 20.36 7.59
N PRO A 230 -5.41 19.97 6.46
CA PRO A 230 -6.78 20.40 6.17
C PRO A 230 -7.82 19.99 7.23
N ILE A 231 -7.61 18.86 7.92
CA ILE A 231 -8.48 18.37 8.99
C ILE A 231 -8.36 19.24 10.22
N PHE A 232 -7.13 19.53 10.66
CA PHE A 232 -6.88 20.40 11.80
C PHE A 232 -7.30 21.85 11.51
N SER A 233 -7.08 22.35 10.29
CA SER A 233 -7.58 23.66 9.87
C SER A 233 -9.10 23.77 9.97
N GLU A 234 -9.86 22.77 9.48
CA GLU A 234 -11.33 22.79 9.58
C GLU A 234 -11.81 22.84 11.04
N VAL A 235 -11.16 22.12 11.95
CA VAL A 235 -11.48 22.14 13.39
C VAL A 235 -11.08 23.45 14.07
N PHE A 236 -9.91 24.00 13.72
CA PHE A 236 -9.40 25.24 14.29
C PHE A 236 -10.25 26.46 13.91
N PHE A 237 -10.69 26.54 12.65
CA PHE A 237 -11.55 27.61 12.16
C PHE A 237 -13.04 27.39 12.44
N SER A 238 -13.41 26.28 13.12
CA SER A 238 -14.78 26.06 13.56
C SER A 238 -15.19 27.13 14.60
N PRO A 239 -16.41 27.69 14.55
CA PRO A 239 -16.85 28.80 15.41
C PRO A 239 -16.98 28.44 16.91
N LYS A 240 -16.71 27.19 17.31
CA LYS A 240 -16.72 26.77 18.72
C LYS A 240 -15.48 27.30 19.46
N LYS A 241 -15.51 27.33 20.80
CA LYS A 241 -14.42 27.84 21.67
C LYS A 241 -13.03 27.37 21.19
N LYS A 242 -12.22 28.28 20.60
CA LYS A 242 -10.92 28.00 19.96
C LYS A 242 -9.93 27.24 20.84
N ILE A 243 -9.90 27.54 22.14
CA ILE A 243 -9.03 26.85 23.12
C ILE A 243 -9.31 25.33 23.16
N ASN A 244 -10.59 24.95 23.11
CA ASN A 244 -10.96 23.54 23.11
C ASN A 244 -10.54 22.85 21.79
N SER A 245 -10.66 23.54 20.66
CA SER A 245 -10.17 23.05 19.37
C SER A 245 -8.66 22.82 19.38
N LEU A 246 -7.88 23.77 19.89
CA LEU A 246 -6.42 23.63 20.03
C LEU A 246 -6.03 22.44 20.93
N LYS A 247 -6.71 22.28 22.06
CA LYS A 247 -6.48 21.13 22.96
C LYS A 247 -6.74 19.79 22.27
N LYS A 248 -7.82 19.68 21.49
CA LYS A 248 -8.10 18.46 20.73
C LYS A 248 -7.02 18.20 19.68
N ILE A 249 -6.64 19.22 18.92
CA ILE A 249 -5.62 19.10 17.88
C ILE A 249 -4.29 18.66 18.51
N SER A 250 -3.84 19.31 19.59
CA SER A 250 -2.58 18.96 20.26
C SER A 250 -2.61 17.54 20.84
N GLN A 251 -3.70 17.14 21.48
CA GLN A 251 -3.83 15.77 22.00
C GLN A 251 -3.83 14.71 20.89
N SER A 252 -4.50 14.99 19.76
CA SER A 252 -4.48 14.09 18.60
C SER A 252 -3.08 13.99 17.98
N ILE A 253 -2.36 15.11 17.85
CA ILE A 253 -0.98 15.14 17.34
C ILE A 253 -0.06 14.32 18.26
N LEU A 254 -0.15 14.52 19.57
CA LEU A 254 0.63 13.77 20.54
C LEU A 254 0.32 12.26 20.46
N SER A 255 -0.95 11.87 20.34
CA SER A 255 -1.32 10.46 20.20
C SER A 255 -0.83 9.81 18.90
N VAL A 256 -0.53 10.57 17.85
CA VAL A 256 0.11 10.09 16.61
C VAL A 256 1.64 10.07 16.74
N LEU A 257 2.23 11.12 17.34
CA LEU A 257 3.68 11.29 17.42
C LEU A 257 4.33 10.35 18.43
N ILE A 258 3.78 10.24 19.64
CA ILE A 258 4.36 9.40 20.71
C ILE A 258 4.63 7.96 20.25
N PRO A 259 3.67 7.22 19.65
CA PRO A 259 3.92 5.86 19.19
C PRO A 259 4.86 5.79 17.99
N SER A 260 5.23 6.91 17.37
CA SER A 260 6.18 6.98 16.25
C SER A 260 7.60 7.33 16.69
N LEU A 261 7.80 7.81 17.92
CA LEU A 261 9.10 8.30 18.40
C LEU A 261 10.22 7.24 18.32
N PHE A 262 9.90 5.96 18.47
CA PHE A 262 10.89 4.88 18.49
C PHE A 262 11.65 4.71 17.17
N TRP A 263 11.03 5.07 16.03
CA TRP A 263 11.69 5.09 14.72
C TRP A 263 11.96 6.53 14.24
N LEU A 264 11.10 7.48 14.62
CA LEU A 264 11.19 8.87 14.17
C LEU A 264 12.41 9.59 14.77
N LEU A 265 12.74 9.38 16.06
CA LEU A 265 13.90 10.03 16.68
C LEU A 265 15.23 9.64 16.02
N PRO A 266 15.52 8.34 15.77
CA PRO A 266 16.69 7.95 14.99
C PRO A 266 16.76 8.59 13.60
N VAL A 267 15.65 8.66 12.88
CA VAL A 267 15.58 9.27 11.54
C VAL A 267 15.84 10.77 11.62
N VAL A 268 15.23 11.48 12.57
CA VAL A 268 15.48 12.90 12.80
C VAL A 268 16.96 13.14 13.09
N PHE A 269 17.57 12.30 13.93
CA PHE A 269 19.00 12.35 14.20
C PHE A 269 19.84 12.12 12.93
N PHE A 270 19.49 11.13 12.10
CA PHE A 270 20.15 10.90 10.82
C PHE A 270 20.05 12.10 9.89
N VAL A 271 18.86 12.71 9.76
CA VAL A 271 18.64 13.87 8.88
C VAL A 271 19.54 15.04 9.28
N PHE A 272 19.67 15.33 10.58
CA PHE A 272 20.53 16.43 11.04
C PHE A 272 22.04 16.13 10.95
N THR A 273 22.44 14.87 10.98
CA THR A 273 23.87 14.49 11.02
C THR A 273 24.44 14.07 9.68
N ASN A 274 23.64 13.40 8.83
CA ASN A 274 24.11 12.65 7.67
C ASN A 274 23.22 12.73 6.42
N ALA A 275 22.20 13.62 6.36
CA ALA A 275 21.31 13.72 5.20
C ALA A 275 22.04 13.92 3.86
N HIS A 276 23.15 14.67 3.86
CA HIS A 276 23.99 14.93 2.69
C HIS A 276 24.57 13.65 2.05
N VAL A 277 24.76 12.58 2.83
CA VAL A 277 25.25 11.28 2.33
C VAL A 277 24.27 10.67 1.34
N GLY A 278 22.96 10.78 1.62
CA GLY A 278 21.91 10.30 0.73
C GLY A 278 21.85 11.11 -0.56
N GLU A 279 21.92 12.44 -0.47
CA GLU A 279 21.89 13.34 -1.63
C GLU A 279 23.09 13.11 -2.57
N GLN A 280 24.29 12.95 -2.00
CA GLN A 280 25.53 12.78 -2.76
C GLN A 280 25.78 11.34 -3.23
N ALA A 281 24.94 10.38 -2.81
CA ALA A 281 25.09 8.99 -3.23
C ALA A 281 24.98 8.89 -4.76
N LYS A 282 25.96 8.23 -5.39
CA LYS A 282 26.05 8.14 -6.86
C LYS A 282 24.78 7.59 -7.51
N ILE A 283 24.09 6.67 -6.84
CA ILE A 283 22.81 6.14 -7.30
C ILE A 283 21.70 7.20 -7.34
N ASN A 284 21.62 8.10 -6.36
CA ASN A 284 20.60 9.14 -6.29
C ASN A 284 20.88 10.27 -7.29
N LEU A 285 22.15 10.64 -7.47
CA LEU A 285 22.55 11.61 -8.50
C LEU A 285 22.13 11.18 -9.92
N ILE A 286 22.05 9.87 -10.19
CA ILE A 286 21.56 9.33 -11.47
C ILE A 286 20.05 9.12 -11.42
N SER A 287 19.49 8.56 -10.32
CA SER A 287 18.10 8.08 -10.29
C SER A 287 17.06 9.14 -9.99
N SER A 288 17.40 10.15 -9.20
CA SER A 288 16.45 11.17 -8.81
C SER A 288 15.93 11.97 -10.01
N PRO A 289 16.78 12.48 -10.92
CA PRO A 289 16.29 13.22 -12.10
C PRO A 289 15.43 12.34 -13.00
N GLU A 290 15.86 11.10 -13.26
CA GLU A 290 15.14 10.17 -14.13
C GLU A 290 13.75 9.84 -13.55
N THR A 291 13.70 9.49 -12.26
CA THR A 291 12.45 9.18 -11.55
C THR A 291 11.51 10.39 -11.57
N TYR A 292 12.07 11.58 -11.40
CA TYR A 292 11.30 12.82 -11.40
C TYR A 292 10.63 13.08 -12.76
N PHE A 293 11.40 13.04 -13.86
CA PHE A 293 10.85 13.27 -15.20
C PHE A 293 9.86 12.18 -15.63
N ARG A 294 10.08 10.93 -15.22
CA ARG A 294 9.11 9.84 -15.41
C ARG A 294 7.77 10.15 -14.72
N ASN A 295 7.79 10.73 -13.53
CA ASN A 295 6.56 11.14 -12.84
C ASN A 295 5.89 12.33 -13.53
N LEU A 296 6.66 13.33 -13.98
CA LEU A 296 6.11 14.48 -14.72
C LEU A 296 5.40 14.09 -16.01
N GLN A 297 5.83 13.02 -16.69
CA GLN A 297 5.14 12.51 -17.87
C GLN A 297 3.65 12.19 -17.59
N PHE A 298 3.33 11.77 -16.37
CA PHE A 298 1.97 11.46 -15.91
C PHE A 298 1.34 12.60 -15.08
N GLY A 299 2.04 13.73 -14.94
CA GLY A 299 1.60 14.92 -14.22
C GLY A 299 0.58 15.75 -14.99
N ASN A 300 -0.43 15.10 -15.56
CA ASN A 300 -1.52 15.75 -16.31
C ASN A 300 -2.89 15.26 -15.79
N LEU A 301 -3.94 16.04 -16.05
CA LEU A 301 -5.27 15.75 -15.51
C LEU A 301 -5.89 14.45 -16.05
N LEU A 302 -5.55 14.05 -17.28
CA LEU A 302 -6.11 12.84 -17.89
C LEU A 302 -5.57 11.57 -17.25
N ASP A 303 -4.27 11.52 -16.96
CA ASP A 303 -3.66 10.40 -16.25
C ASP A 303 -4.03 10.40 -14.76
N ILE A 304 -4.07 11.57 -14.12
CA ILE A 304 -4.49 11.70 -12.72
C ILE A 304 -5.95 11.28 -12.53
N ALA A 305 -6.84 11.62 -13.47
CA ALA A 305 -8.26 11.19 -13.45
C ALA A 305 -8.40 9.66 -13.39
N LEU A 306 -7.51 8.93 -14.08
CA LEU A 306 -7.48 7.48 -14.08
C LEU A 306 -6.61 6.90 -12.96
N LEU A 307 -5.96 7.73 -12.14
CA LEU A 307 -4.96 7.32 -11.14
C LEU A 307 -3.78 6.57 -11.76
N LYS A 308 -3.31 6.99 -12.94
CA LYS A 308 -2.14 6.42 -13.62
C LYS A 308 -0.84 7.08 -13.16
N GLY A 309 0.18 6.26 -12.96
CA GLY A 309 1.54 6.70 -12.67
C GLY A 309 2.57 6.11 -13.62
N TYR A 310 3.83 6.43 -13.37
CA TYR A 310 4.92 6.12 -14.30
C TYR A 310 5.19 4.63 -14.51
N PHE A 311 4.64 3.75 -13.66
CA PHE A 311 4.72 2.30 -13.84
C PHE A 311 4.13 1.83 -15.18
N PHE A 312 3.17 2.57 -15.75
CA PHE A 312 2.60 2.24 -17.06
C PHE A 312 3.62 2.36 -18.20
N ASN A 313 4.65 3.19 -18.06
CA ASN A 313 5.73 3.35 -19.04
C ASN A 313 7.07 2.79 -18.55
N PHE A 314 7.09 2.13 -17.39
CA PHE A 314 8.29 1.48 -16.90
C PHE A 314 8.52 0.18 -17.68
N VAL A 315 9.78 -0.11 -18.03
CA VAL A 315 10.18 -1.29 -18.80
C VAL A 315 11.05 -2.15 -17.90
N ASP A 316 10.74 -3.44 -17.80
CA ASP A 316 11.51 -4.44 -17.05
C ASP A 316 11.70 -5.70 -17.91
N LEU A 317 12.54 -6.62 -17.45
CA LEU A 317 12.73 -7.91 -18.09
C LEU A 317 11.48 -8.78 -17.90
N SER A 318 10.88 -9.20 -19.00
CA SER A 318 9.81 -10.20 -19.02
C SER A 318 10.34 -11.60 -18.68
N GLU A 319 9.43 -12.53 -18.39
CA GLU A 319 9.73 -13.97 -18.19
C GLU A 319 10.48 -14.58 -19.39
N LEU A 320 10.25 -14.05 -20.60
CA LEU A 320 10.91 -14.48 -21.84
C LEU A 320 12.33 -13.91 -21.99
N GLY A 321 12.83 -13.17 -21.00
CA GLY A 321 14.15 -12.56 -21.01
C GLY A 321 14.28 -11.37 -21.98
N ARG A 322 13.17 -10.77 -22.39
CA ARG A 322 13.12 -9.57 -23.25
C ARG A 322 12.58 -8.38 -22.46
N PHE A 323 13.05 -7.18 -22.75
CA PHE A 323 12.48 -5.97 -22.17
C PHE A 323 11.05 -5.75 -22.66
N ASP A 324 10.11 -5.60 -21.73
CA ASP A 324 8.71 -5.29 -21.98
C ASP A 324 8.18 -4.34 -20.89
N TYR A 325 7.03 -3.71 -21.11
CA TYR A 325 6.41 -2.85 -20.11
C TYR A 325 6.04 -3.65 -18.85
N LEU A 326 6.37 -3.10 -17.69
CA LEU A 326 6.06 -3.67 -16.38
C LEU A 326 4.57 -4.01 -16.27
N LEU A 327 3.71 -3.09 -16.70
CA LEU A 327 2.26 -3.21 -16.69
C LEU A 327 1.68 -3.63 -18.06
N SER A 328 2.35 -4.49 -18.84
CA SER A 328 1.92 -4.84 -20.21
C SER A 328 0.48 -5.38 -20.31
N VAL A 329 0.07 -6.25 -19.40
CA VAL A 329 -1.32 -6.76 -19.31
C VAL A 329 -2.31 -5.62 -19.11
N TRP A 330 -1.99 -4.70 -18.20
CA TRP A 330 -2.84 -3.55 -17.86
C TRP A 330 -2.87 -2.51 -18.99
N ARG A 331 -1.76 -2.28 -19.69
CA ARG A 331 -1.74 -1.45 -20.90
C ARG A 331 -2.68 -2.02 -21.95
N SER A 332 -2.59 -3.32 -22.21
CA SER A 332 -3.43 -4.01 -23.20
C SER A 332 -4.92 -3.96 -22.84
N HIS A 333 -5.23 -4.10 -21.55
CA HIS A 333 -6.60 -3.96 -21.03
C HIS A 333 -7.14 -2.53 -21.24
N LEU A 334 -6.35 -1.50 -20.94
CA LEU A 334 -6.78 -0.11 -21.10
C LEU A 334 -6.92 0.32 -22.57
N THR A 335 -6.25 -0.35 -23.51
CA THR A 335 -6.43 -0.09 -24.95
C THR A 335 -7.74 -0.62 -25.52
N ILE A 336 -8.47 -1.46 -24.78
CA ILE A 336 -9.80 -1.92 -25.18
C ILE A 336 -10.73 -0.69 -25.22
N PRO A 337 -11.40 -0.39 -26.35
CA PRO A 337 -12.11 0.89 -26.55
C PRO A 337 -13.13 1.25 -25.49
N VAL A 338 -13.70 0.27 -24.78
CA VAL A 338 -14.72 0.48 -23.75
C VAL A 338 -14.13 0.75 -22.36
N ILE A 339 -12.92 0.25 -22.06
CA ILE A 339 -12.35 0.25 -20.71
C ILE A 339 -11.89 1.65 -20.28
N THR A 340 -11.16 2.36 -21.13
CA THR A 340 -10.68 3.71 -20.80
C THR A 340 -11.84 4.71 -20.60
N PRO A 341 -12.88 4.74 -21.48
CA PRO A 341 -14.08 5.54 -21.24
C PRO A 341 -14.81 5.18 -19.93
N ILE A 342 -14.87 3.90 -19.55
CA ILE A 342 -15.38 3.50 -18.23
C ILE A 342 -14.58 4.17 -17.11
N GLY A 343 -13.26 4.18 -17.18
CA GLY A 343 -12.40 4.85 -16.20
C GLY A 343 -12.72 6.34 -16.07
N TYR A 344 -12.90 7.04 -17.20
CA TYR A 344 -13.32 8.45 -17.18
C TYR A 344 -14.74 8.64 -16.66
N LEU A 345 -15.68 7.72 -16.94
CA LEU A 345 -17.02 7.75 -16.36
C LEU A 345 -16.98 7.64 -14.83
N LEU A 346 -16.14 6.76 -14.28
CA LEU A 346 -15.92 6.65 -12.84
C LEU A 346 -15.35 7.95 -12.26
N PHE A 347 -14.45 8.63 -12.99
CA PHE A 347 -13.95 9.94 -12.60
C PHE A 347 -15.02 11.05 -12.68
N VAL A 348 -15.97 10.97 -13.64
CA VAL A 348 -17.12 11.89 -13.66
C VAL A 348 -17.95 11.76 -12.38
N PHE A 349 -18.12 10.55 -11.84
CA PHE A 349 -18.77 10.36 -10.53
C PHE A 349 -18.01 11.05 -9.40
N VAL A 350 -16.67 11.05 -9.44
CA VAL A 350 -15.83 11.81 -8.50
C VAL A 350 -16.09 13.32 -8.63
N LEU A 351 -16.15 13.87 -9.84
CA LEU A 351 -16.43 15.29 -10.06
C LEU A 351 -17.85 15.70 -9.63
N VAL A 352 -18.86 14.90 -9.99
CA VAL A 352 -20.25 15.09 -9.56
C VAL A 352 -20.34 15.01 -8.04
N GLY A 353 -19.64 14.06 -7.43
CA GLY A 353 -19.57 13.92 -5.98
C GLY A 353 -18.88 15.08 -5.28
N LEU A 354 -17.81 15.62 -5.87
CA LEU A 354 -17.15 16.84 -5.40
C LEU A 354 -18.13 18.02 -5.41
N TYR A 355 -18.82 18.25 -6.53
CA TYR A 355 -19.85 19.28 -6.63
C TYR A 355 -20.99 19.07 -5.60
N TYR A 356 -21.51 17.84 -5.52
CA TYR A 356 -22.60 17.49 -4.62
C TYR A 356 -22.19 17.60 -3.14
N SER A 357 -20.92 17.36 -2.83
CA SER A 357 -20.39 17.48 -1.48
C SER A 357 -20.49 18.90 -0.92
N ILE A 358 -20.21 19.88 -1.79
CA ILE A 358 -20.24 21.31 -1.47
C ILE A 358 -21.69 21.77 -1.29
N THR A 359 -22.58 21.36 -2.20
CA THR A 359 -24.00 21.77 -2.18
C THR A 359 -24.75 21.17 -0.99
N LYS A 360 -24.55 19.89 -0.68
CA LYS A 360 -25.16 19.21 0.48
C LYS A 360 -24.42 19.41 1.80
N LYS A 361 -23.21 20.00 1.76
CA LYS A 361 -22.39 20.33 2.93
C LYS A 361 -22.14 19.13 3.85
N PHE A 362 -21.72 18.00 3.28
CA PHE A 362 -21.34 16.82 4.09
C PHE A 362 -20.17 17.16 5.03
N PHE A 363 -20.06 16.44 6.15
CA PHE A 363 -18.98 16.61 7.12
C PHE A 363 -17.60 16.43 6.46
N TRP A 364 -16.59 17.18 6.92
CA TRP A 364 -15.20 17.05 6.42
C TRP A 364 -15.00 17.34 4.93
N THR A 365 -16.01 17.86 4.21
CA THR A 365 -15.91 18.18 2.78
C THR A 365 -14.75 19.14 2.52
N LYS A 366 -14.57 20.18 3.33
CA LYS A 366 -13.49 21.16 3.14
C LYS A 366 -12.13 20.51 3.36
N SER A 367 -11.98 19.68 4.39
CA SER A 367 -10.76 18.90 4.60
C SER A 367 -10.44 17.97 3.42
N LEU A 368 -11.43 17.24 2.90
CA LEU A 368 -11.23 16.35 1.74
C LEU A 368 -10.81 17.12 0.48
N ILE A 369 -11.39 18.30 0.24
CA ILE A 369 -10.96 19.20 -0.85
C ILE A 369 -9.51 19.66 -0.61
N GLY A 370 -9.15 20.02 0.62
CA GLY A 370 -7.77 20.40 0.95
C GLY A 370 -6.77 19.28 0.69
N ILE A 371 -7.10 18.04 1.07
CA ILE A 371 -6.25 16.87 0.80
C ILE A 371 -6.12 16.65 -0.72
N LEU A 372 -7.23 16.73 -1.46
CA LEU A 372 -7.24 16.62 -2.92
C LEU A 372 -6.31 17.67 -3.56
N LEU A 373 -6.40 18.93 -3.13
CA LEU A 373 -5.57 20.03 -3.66
C LEU A 373 -4.08 19.81 -3.37
N ILE A 374 -3.72 19.34 -2.17
CA ILE A 374 -2.33 18.99 -1.84
C ILE A 374 -1.84 17.88 -2.77
N CYS A 375 -2.64 16.83 -2.98
CA CYS A 375 -2.26 15.74 -3.87
C CYS A 375 -2.07 16.23 -5.31
N LEU A 376 -3.01 17.02 -5.83
CA LEU A 376 -2.92 17.59 -7.18
C LEU A 376 -1.69 18.48 -7.34
N PHE A 377 -1.40 19.32 -6.34
CA PHE A 377 -0.21 20.18 -6.36
C PHE A 377 1.07 19.36 -6.57
N PHE A 378 1.30 18.30 -5.79
CA PHE A 378 2.51 17.49 -5.93
C PHE A 378 2.52 16.64 -7.21
N LEU A 379 1.38 16.09 -7.64
CA LEU A 379 1.28 15.24 -8.82
C LEU A 379 1.41 16.03 -10.14
N LEU A 380 0.98 17.28 -10.17
CA LEU A 380 1.14 18.20 -11.31
C LEU A 380 2.53 18.86 -11.37
N GLY A 381 3.49 18.40 -10.56
CA GLY A 381 4.86 18.88 -10.60
C GLY A 381 5.18 20.06 -9.66
N GLY A 382 4.31 20.37 -8.70
CA GLY A 382 4.54 21.41 -7.69
C GLY A 382 5.83 21.21 -6.87
N GLY A 383 6.38 19.99 -6.84
CA GLY A 383 7.70 19.70 -6.30
C GLY A 383 8.83 20.52 -6.94
N LEU A 384 8.78 20.84 -8.25
CA LEU A 384 9.75 21.70 -8.92
C LEU A 384 9.81 23.10 -8.32
N LEU A 385 8.63 23.65 -7.97
CA LEU A 385 8.52 25.00 -7.43
C LEU A 385 9.15 25.11 -6.05
N ILE A 386 9.14 24.01 -5.28
CA ILE A 386 9.73 23.97 -3.94
C ILE A 386 11.22 23.66 -4.00
N ASN A 387 11.65 22.83 -4.97
CA ASN A 387 13.03 22.38 -5.10
C ASN A 387 14.03 23.54 -5.27
N SER A 388 13.63 24.63 -5.93
CA SER A 388 14.47 25.84 -6.07
C SER A 388 14.79 26.54 -4.74
N GLY A 389 13.96 26.37 -3.71
CA GLY A 389 14.19 26.95 -2.38
C GLY A 389 14.63 25.94 -1.31
N LEU A 390 14.28 24.66 -1.45
CA LEU A 390 14.57 23.60 -0.49
C LEU A 390 14.94 22.28 -1.21
N PRO A 391 16.21 22.08 -1.59
CA PRO A 391 16.67 20.92 -2.38
C PRO A 391 16.32 19.56 -1.76
N LEU A 392 16.38 19.46 -0.43
CA LEU A 392 16.01 18.26 0.32
C LEU A 392 14.56 17.83 0.05
N VAL A 393 13.63 18.78 -0.13
CA VAL A 393 12.23 18.48 -0.44
C VAL A 393 12.10 17.88 -1.84
N GLY A 394 12.90 18.36 -2.80
CA GLY A 394 12.98 17.80 -4.15
C GLY A 394 13.40 16.33 -4.14
N GLU A 395 14.42 15.99 -3.35
CA GLU A 395 14.89 14.62 -3.21
C GLU A 395 13.85 13.72 -2.50
N LEU A 396 13.26 14.19 -1.39
CA LEU A 396 12.23 13.46 -0.65
C LEU A 396 11.00 13.15 -1.51
N PHE A 397 10.60 14.09 -2.38
CA PHE A 397 9.44 13.95 -3.26
C PHE A 397 9.78 13.66 -4.72
N ARG A 398 10.95 13.10 -5.01
CA ARG A 398 11.38 12.72 -6.38
C ARG A 398 10.43 11.76 -7.12
N SER A 399 9.71 10.95 -6.36
CA SER A 399 8.59 10.12 -6.84
C SER A 399 7.32 10.53 -6.12
N PRO A 400 6.59 11.56 -6.61
CA PRO A 400 5.37 12.04 -5.98
C PRO A 400 4.22 11.03 -6.13
N PHE A 401 4.10 10.35 -7.28
CA PHE A 401 2.98 9.43 -7.53
C PHE A 401 2.90 8.32 -6.48
N THR A 402 4.01 7.67 -6.17
CA THR A 402 4.02 6.55 -5.20
C THR A 402 3.64 7.00 -3.78
N LYS A 403 3.78 8.29 -3.45
CA LYS A 403 3.49 8.82 -2.12
C LYS A 403 2.07 9.39 -2.01
N PHE A 404 1.62 10.14 -3.03
CA PHE A 404 0.34 10.85 -3.03
C PHE A 404 -0.81 10.08 -3.68
N SER A 405 -0.55 8.98 -4.38
CA SER A 405 -1.61 8.16 -5.00
C SER A 405 -2.58 7.57 -3.97
N THR A 406 -2.12 7.15 -2.79
CA THR A 406 -2.98 6.59 -1.72
C THR A 406 -3.94 7.65 -1.14
N PRO A 407 -3.49 8.83 -0.69
CA PRO A 407 -4.39 9.91 -0.26
C PRO A 407 -5.32 10.39 -1.39
N LEU A 408 -4.82 10.48 -2.63
CA LEU A 408 -5.66 10.84 -3.78
C LEU A 408 -6.77 9.80 -4.00
N SER A 409 -6.42 8.52 -4.04
CA SER A 409 -7.36 7.41 -4.18
C SER A 409 -8.42 7.40 -3.08
N PHE A 410 -8.02 7.72 -1.84
CA PHE A 410 -8.96 7.89 -0.72
C PHE A 410 -9.94 9.06 -0.94
N THR A 411 -9.45 10.24 -1.37
CA THR A 411 -10.34 11.37 -1.67
C THR A 411 -11.27 11.08 -2.85
N PHE A 412 -10.76 10.40 -3.89
CA PHE A 412 -11.58 9.94 -5.01
C PHE A 412 -12.65 8.96 -4.53
N ALA A 413 -12.32 8.00 -3.67
CA ALA A 413 -13.31 7.08 -3.10
C ALA A 413 -14.41 7.83 -2.30
N CYS A 414 -14.04 8.88 -1.56
CA CYS A 414 -15.00 9.70 -0.81
C CYS A 414 -15.94 10.46 -1.74
N PHE A 415 -15.40 11.17 -2.74
CA PHE A 415 -16.24 11.91 -3.68
C PHE A 415 -17.02 10.97 -4.60
N PHE A 416 -16.44 9.84 -5.04
CA PHE A 416 -17.14 8.80 -5.78
C PHE A 416 -18.37 8.29 -5.02
N ALA A 417 -18.22 7.98 -3.73
CA ALA A 417 -19.34 7.58 -2.88
C ALA A 417 -20.44 8.66 -2.84
N ILE A 418 -20.07 9.93 -2.67
CA ILE A 418 -21.03 11.06 -2.72
C ILE A 418 -21.70 11.15 -4.10
N GLY A 419 -20.97 10.92 -5.19
CA GLY A 419 -21.51 10.85 -6.55
C GLY A 419 -22.55 9.75 -6.71
N THR A 420 -22.34 8.58 -6.07
CA THR A 420 -23.36 7.53 -6.06
C THR A 420 -24.60 7.91 -5.25
N VAL A 421 -24.46 8.73 -4.20
CA VAL A 421 -25.63 9.30 -3.49
C VAL A 421 -26.43 10.21 -4.41
N PHE A 422 -25.75 11.07 -5.18
CA PHE A 422 -26.43 11.92 -6.17
C PHE A 422 -27.24 11.10 -7.19
N VAL A 423 -26.67 10.00 -7.70
CA VAL A 423 -27.38 9.09 -8.61
C VAL A 423 -28.59 8.44 -7.95
N LEU A 424 -28.45 7.97 -6.71
CA LEU A 424 -29.56 7.40 -5.94
C LEU A 424 -30.66 8.44 -5.76
N ASP A 425 -30.31 9.67 -5.39
CA ASP A 425 -31.24 10.79 -5.22
C ASP A 425 -31.96 11.15 -6.53
N LEU A 426 -31.25 11.17 -7.66
CA LEU A 426 -31.84 11.43 -8.98
C LEU A 426 -32.91 10.38 -9.35
N PHE A 427 -32.64 9.11 -9.06
CA PHE A 427 -33.56 8.01 -9.35
C PHE A 427 -34.58 7.74 -8.24
N THR A 428 -34.60 8.51 -7.15
CA THR A 428 -35.68 8.40 -6.14
C THR A 428 -37.05 8.72 -6.74
N TYR A 429 -37.12 9.58 -7.76
CA TYR A 429 -38.36 9.90 -8.48
C TYR A 429 -39.07 8.65 -9.03
N LEU A 430 -38.31 7.64 -9.46
CA LEU A 430 -38.86 6.39 -10.01
C LEU A 430 -39.57 5.53 -8.95
N HIS A 431 -39.46 5.84 -7.64
CA HIS A 431 -40.10 5.17 -6.49
C HIS A 431 -40.08 3.63 -6.52
N SER A 432 -39.13 3.04 -7.25
CA SER A 432 -39.07 1.59 -7.44
C SER A 432 -38.26 0.94 -6.32
N ARG A 433 -38.68 -0.24 -5.88
CA ARG A 433 -37.87 -1.07 -4.95
C ARG A 433 -36.52 -1.49 -5.57
N LEU A 434 -36.36 -1.30 -6.88
CA LEU A 434 -35.22 -1.74 -7.68
C LEU A 434 -34.11 -0.68 -7.82
N THR A 435 -34.34 0.58 -7.45
CA THR A 435 -33.35 1.66 -7.64
C THR A 435 -32.00 1.32 -6.98
N TYR A 436 -32.01 1.00 -5.68
CA TYR A 436 -30.79 0.62 -4.95
C TYR A 436 -30.03 -0.59 -5.53
N PRO A 437 -30.66 -1.76 -5.74
CA PRO A 437 -29.95 -2.91 -6.31
C PRO A 437 -29.49 -2.67 -7.75
N LEU A 438 -30.22 -1.90 -8.56
CA LEU A 438 -29.82 -1.57 -9.93
C LEU A 438 -28.63 -0.62 -9.95
N THR A 439 -28.61 0.42 -9.11
CA THR A 439 -27.44 1.29 -8.94
C THR A 439 -26.24 0.51 -8.42
N LEU A 440 -26.44 -0.35 -7.42
CA LEU A 440 -25.39 -1.21 -6.89
C LEU A 440 -24.81 -2.12 -7.99
N PHE A 441 -25.68 -2.82 -8.72
CA PHE A 441 -25.27 -3.73 -9.79
C PHE A 441 -24.53 -3.00 -10.90
N SER A 442 -25.10 -1.92 -11.44
CA SER A 442 -24.49 -1.16 -12.55
C SER A 442 -23.13 -0.57 -12.17
N VAL A 443 -23.02 0.07 -11.00
CA VAL A 443 -21.77 0.71 -10.56
C VAL A 443 -20.72 -0.35 -10.20
N ALA A 444 -21.09 -1.39 -9.44
CA ALA A 444 -20.15 -2.45 -9.08
C ALA A 444 -19.68 -3.24 -10.32
N PHE A 445 -20.59 -3.53 -11.25
CA PHE A 445 -20.26 -4.19 -12.51
C PHE A 445 -19.29 -3.36 -13.35
N THR A 446 -19.50 -2.05 -13.43
CA THR A 446 -18.60 -1.12 -14.12
C THR A 446 -17.19 -1.13 -13.50
N LEU A 447 -17.10 -1.12 -12.16
CA LEU A 447 -15.83 -1.23 -11.44
C LEU A 447 -15.12 -2.58 -11.69
N ILE A 448 -15.88 -3.67 -11.69
CA ILE A 448 -15.35 -5.02 -11.95
C ILE A 448 -14.85 -5.14 -13.39
N ILE A 449 -15.56 -4.60 -14.37
CA ILE A 449 -15.09 -4.56 -15.77
C ILE A 449 -13.81 -3.74 -15.88
N PHE A 450 -13.78 -2.56 -15.27
CA PHE A 450 -12.60 -1.68 -15.33
C PHE A 450 -11.35 -2.37 -14.76
N MET A 451 -11.52 -3.12 -13.66
CA MET A 451 -10.43 -3.80 -12.96
C MET A 451 -10.40 -5.32 -13.20
N SER A 452 -11.00 -5.81 -14.28
CA SER A 452 -11.17 -7.26 -14.49
C SER A 452 -9.88 -8.09 -14.41
N PRO A 453 -8.68 -7.61 -14.83
CA PRO A 453 -7.45 -8.40 -14.71
C PRO A 453 -7.07 -8.77 -13.26
N VAL A 454 -7.52 -8.01 -12.25
CA VAL A 454 -7.31 -8.37 -10.83
C VAL A 454 -7.95 -9.73 -10.53
N PHE A 455 -9.09 -10.04 -11.15
CA PHE A 455 -9.82 -11.30 -10.99
C PHE A 455 -9.24 -12.45 -11.84
N SER A 456 -8.18 -12.19 -12.60
CA SER A 456 -7.45 -13.19 -13.39
C SER A 456 -6.03 -13.42 -12.87
N GLY A 457 -5.71 -12.96 -11.66
CA GLY A 457 -4.39 -13.18 -11.06
C GLY A 457 -3.32 -12.16 -11.45
N HIS A 458 -3.71 -10.99 -11.98
CA HIS A 458 -2.83 -9.90 -12.40
C HIS A 458 -2.82 -8.68 -11.47
N LEU A 459 -3.19 -8.84 -10.20
CA LEU A 459 -2.94 -7.82 -9.17
C LEU A 459 -1.45 -7.74 -8.85
N PHE A 460 -0.78 -8.88 -8.76
CA PHE A 460 0.67 -8.99 -8.59
C PHE A 460 1.35 -9.26 -9.93
N SER A 461 2.55 -8.73 -10.11
CA SER A 461 3.39 -9.09 -11.25
C SER A 461 3.80 -10.55 -11.16
N ALA A 462 3.71 -11.28 -12.27
CA ALA A 462 4.11 -12.68 -12.33
C ALA A 462 5.61 -12.85 -12.01
N ASN A 463 6.44 -11.88 -12.41
CA ASN A 463 7.86 -11.81 -12.08
C ASN A 463 8.15 -11.75 -10.57
N MET A 464 7.16 -11.41 -9.73
CA MET A 464 7.33 -11.33 -8.28
C MET A 464 7.04 -12.66 -7.59
N ARG A 465 6.44 -13.64 -8.29
CA ARG A 465 6.08 -14.94 -7.72
C ARG A 465 7.18 -15.92 -8.07
N LEU A 466 8.20 -15.99 -7.21
CA LEU A 466 9.42 -16.74 -7.50
C LEU A 466 9.53 -17.98 -6.62
N ILE A 467 9.94 -19.09 -7.22
CA ILE A 467 10.45 -20.23 -6.47
C ILE A 467 11.86 -19.85 -6.01
N LEU A 468 12.07 -19.79 -4.70
CA LEU A 468 13.38 -19.47 -4.13
C LEU A 468 14.38 -20.58 -4.52
N PRO A 469 15.45 -20.27 -5.26
CA PRO A 469 16.42 -21.29 -5.66
C PRO A 469 17.08 -21.93 -4.44
N SER A 470 17.30 -23.25 -4.48
CA SER A 470 17.86 -24.01 -3.35
C SER A 470 19.26 -23.53 -2.99
N GLU A 471 20.02 -23.01 -3.95
CA GLU A 471 21.36 -22.48 -3.74
C GLU A 471 21.39 -21.33 -2.72
N TYR A 472 20.33 -20.52 -2.64
CA TYR A 472 20.21 -19.48 -1.62
C TYR A 472 19.99 -20.08 -0.22
N LEU A 473 19.20 -21.14 -0.12
CA LEU A 473 18.96 -21.85 1.14
C LEU A 473 20.23 -22.56 1.62
N ASP A 474 20.96 -23.19 0.70
CA ASP A 474 22.26 -23.81 0.97
C ASP A 474 23.27 -22.76 1.45
N LEU A 475 23.31 -21.59 0.80
CA LEU A 475 24.13 -20.47 1.24
C LEU A 475 23.74 -19.99 2.65
N PHE A 476 22.44 -19.86 2.96
CA PHE A 476 22.00 -19.49 4.31
C PHE A 476 22.43 -20.50 5.37
N ASN A 477 22.38 -21.80 5.04
CA ASN A 477 22.82 -22.85 5.94
C ASN A 477 24.34 -22.83 6.15
N TYR A 478 25.11 -22.65 5.06
CA TYR A 478 26.56 -22.48 5.13
C TYR A 478 26.95 -21.26 5.98
N LEU A 479 26.29 -20.12 5.79
CA LEU A 479 26.61 -18.88 6.50
C LEU A 479 26.30 -18.96 8.01
N LYS A 480 25.33 -19.77 8.42
CA LYS A 480 25.06 -20.01 9.85
C LYS A 480 26.22 -20.72 10.57
N SER A 481 27.09 -21.43 9.85
CA SER A 481 28.25 -22.10 10.44
C SER A 481 29.53 -21.28 10.39
N GLN A 482 29.51 -20.10 9.76
CA GLN A 482 30.69 -19.22 9.68
C GLN A 482 30.77 -18.32 10.90
N ASP A 483 31.96 -17.76 11.16
CA ASP A 483 32.18 -16.79 12.24
C ASP A 483 31.33 -15.52 12.02
N PRO A 484 30.40 -15.18 12.94
CA PRO A 484 29.56 -14.00 12.84
C PRO A 484 30.32 -12.67 12.78
N SER A 485 31.59 -12.63 13.19
CA SER A 485 32.44 -11.43 13.14
C SER A 485 33.02 -11.15 11.74
N THR A 486 32.87 -12.09 10.81
CA THR A 486 33.40 -11.97 9.44
C THR A 486 32.43 -11.27 8.49
N ARG A 487 32.95 -10.71 7.39
CA ARG A 487 32.15 -10.03 6.37
C ARG A 487 32.16 -10.77 5.04
N ILE A 488 31.05 -10.66 4.31
CA ILE A 488 30.89 -11.24 2.98
C ILE A 488 31.14 -10.14 1.95
N ALA A 489 32.14 -10.33 1.09
CA ALA A 489 32.33 -9.49 -0.08
C ALA A 489 31.62 -10.12 -1.29
N ASN A 490 30.63 -9.42 -1.83
CA ASN A 490 29.88 -9.87 -3.00
C ASN A 490 30.56 -9.36 -4.28
N PHE A 491 30.97 -10.26 -5.18
CA PHE A 491 31.59 -9.90 -6.46
C PHE A 491 30.97 -10.71 -7.63
N PRO A 492 30.87 -10.12 -8.84
CA PRO A 492 31.33 -8.77 -9.21
C PRO A 492 30.31 -7.66 -8.90
N GLN A 493 30.80 -6.50 -8.48
CA GLN A 493 30.01 -5.26 -8.39
C GLN A 493 30.10 -4.51 -9.73
N TYR A 494 29.19 -4.80 -10.66
CA TYR A 494 29.29 -4.34 -12.05
C TYR A 494 28.46 -3.08 -12.36
N THR A 495 27.70 -2.55 -11.40
CA THR A 495 26.80 -1.41 -11.59
C THR A 495 26.64 -0.60 -10.32
N PHE A 496 26.66 0.74 -10.44
CA PHE A 496 26.23 1.66 -9.37
C PHE A 496 24.70 1.76 -9.28
N TRP A 497 24.01 1.30 -10.33
CA TRP A 497 22.56 1.17 -10.40
C TRP A 497 22.19 -0.23 -9.92
N GLY A 498 21.96 -0.38 -8.62
CA GLY A 498 21.68 -1.68 -7.97
C GLY A 498 20.40 -2.40 -8.45
N TRP A 499 19.66 -1.78 -9.37
CA TRP A 499 18.40 -2.27 -9.94
C TRP A 499 18.56 -3.01 -11.27
N ASN A 500 19.77 -3.01 -11.86
CA ASN A 500 19.99 -3.77 -13.09
C ASN A 500 20.07 -5.26 -12.75
N ARG A 501 19.29 -6.07 -13.45
CA ARG A 501 19.50 -7.52 -13.46
C ARG A 501 20.73 -7.82 -14.30
N SER A 502 21.70 -8.56 -13.75
CA SER A 502 22.81 -9.03 -14.55
C SER A 502 22.29 -10.12 -15.48
N LEU A 503 22.22 -9.82 -16.76
CA LEU A 503 22.22 -10.85 -17.79
C LEU A 503 23.62 -11.49 -17.82
N VAL A 504 23.98 -12.26 -16.78
CA VAL A 504 25.01 -13.28 -16.94
C VAL A 504 24.39 -14.37 -17.80
N ARG A 505 24.43 -14.15 -19.10
CA ARG A 505 24.17 -15.17 -20.11
C ARG A 505 25.01 -16.37 -19.70
N ARG A 506 24.38 -17.50 -19.34
CA ARG A 506 24.99 -18.82 -19.55
C ARG A 506 25.17 -18.99 -21.07
N ARG A 507 26.13 -18.28 -21.66
CA ARG A 507 26.81 -18.80 -22.84
C ARG A 507 27.40 -20.10 -22.34
N ARG A 508 26.86 -21.24 -22.80
CA ARG A 508 27.56 -22.51 -22.72
C ARG A 508 28.99 -22.23 -23.19
N LEU A 509 29.93 -22.20 -22.27
CA LEU A 509 31.34 -22.26 -22.61
C LEU A 509 31.48 -23.49 -23.51
N PRO A 510 32.08 -23.38 -24.71
CA PRO A 510 32.30 -24.55 -25.52
C PRO A 510 33.09 -25.54 -24.67
N ARG A 511 32.58 -26.77 -24.56
CA ARG A 511 33.30 -27.89 -23.95
C ARG A 511 34.70 -27.90 -24.58
N PHE A 512 35.72 -27.53 -23.81
CA PHE A 512 37.10 -27.80 -24.19
C PHE A 512 37.22 -29.31 -24.31
N ARG A 513 37.14 -29.81 -25.54
CA ARG A 513 37.54 -31.16 -25.90
C ARG A 513 39.06 -31.13 -25.87
N LEU A 514 39.66 -31.63 -24.79
CA LEU A 514 41.08 -31.96 -24.76
C LEU A 514 41.30 -33.08 -25.79
N SER A 515 41.70 -32.71 -27.00
CA SER A 515 42.33 -33.63 -27.94
C SER A 515 43.80 -33.76 -27.55
N LEU A 516 44.13 -34.87 -26.91
CA LEU A 516 45.50 -35.38 -26.82
C LEU A 516 46.02 -35.61 -28.24
N VAL A 517 46.96 -34.79 -28.68
CA VAL A 517 47.81 -35.08 -29.84
C VAL A 517 49.24 -35.15 -29.33
N ARG A 518 49.81 -36.36 -29.45
CA ARG A 518 51.22 -36.67 -29.23
C ARG A 518 52.03 -35.99 -30.34
N ASP A 519 53.09 -35.28 -29.96
CA ASP A 519 54.14 -34.90 -30.90
C ASP A 519 55.52 -35.23 -30.31
N SER A 520 56.28 -36.03 -31.05
CA SER A 520 57.74 -35.97 -31.21
C SER A 520 58.14 -36.85 -32.39
N PRO A 521 59.35 -36.72 -32.97
CA PRO A 521 60.16 -35.52 -33.21
C PRO A 521 60.82 -35.50 -34.60
N THR A 522 61.14 -34.33 -35.17
CA THR A 522 62.31 -34.18 -36.08
C THR A 522 62.78 -32.71 -36.15
N HIS A 523 64.04 -32.51 -35.80
CA HIS A 523 64.91 -31.32 -35.99
C HIS A 523 65.23 -31.06 -37.50
N PRO A 524 66.00 -30.01 -37.92
CA PRO A 524 66.78 -28.99 -37.16
C PRO A 524 66.63 -27.51 -37.59
N ARG A 525 67.23 -26.62 -36.78
CA ARG A 525 67.65 -25.20 -37.01
C ARG A 525 68.56 -25.04 -38.27
N PRO A 526 69.01 -23.84 -38.76
CA PRO A 526 69.27 -22.58 -38.01
C PRO A 526 69.22 -21.19 -38.74
N ARG A 527 69.54 -20.13 -37.95
CA ARG A 527 70.01 -18.74 -38.28
C ARG A 527 68.89 -17.74 -38.68
N LEU A 528 68.83 -16.50 -38.20
CA LEU A 528 69.77 -15.57 -37.52
C LEU A 528 69.17 -15.01 -36.22
#